data_AF-A0A433WIF2-F1
#
_entry.id   AF-A0A433WIF2-F1
#
_cell.length_a   1.000
_cell.length_b   1.000
_cell.length_c   1.000
_cell.angle_alpha   90.00
_cell.angle_beta   90.00
_cell.angle_gamma   90.00
#
_symmetry.space_group_name_H-M   'P 1'
#
loop_
_entity.id
_entity.type
_entity.pdbx_description
1 polymer ?
#
loop_
_entity_poly.entity_id
_entity_poly.type
_entity_poly.pdbx_seq_one_letter_code
_entity_poly.pdbx_strand_id
1 'polypeptide(L)'
;MSTFVRKLLWALLVPLGIALIAVLSGDEGIIGAGLLLMFVVPAYVVVGVILLIVKHEEIGKALLLSAGIMLLVGLSTCGLILASM
;
A
#
# COMPACT_ATOMS: atom_id res chain seq x y z
N MET A 1 5.60 -18.06 -12.17
CA MET A 1 4.91 -16.89 -11.58
C MET A 1 5.13 -15.70 -12.51
N SER A 2 4.08 -14.98 -12.93
CA SER A 2 4.25 -13.91 -13.92
C SER A 2 5.03 -12.73 -13.33
N THR A 3 5.77 -12.03 -14.19
CA THR A 3 6.57 -10.85 -13.83
C THR A 3 5.70 -9.76 -13.21
N PHE A 4 4.45 -9.65 -13.66
CA PHE A 4 3.44 -8.75 -13.09
C PHE A 4 3.12 -9.06 -11.62
N VAL A 5 2.78 -10.32 -11.30
CA VAL A 5 2.43 -10.71 -9.91
C VAL A 5 3.63 -10.54 -8.99
N ARG A 6 4.85 -10.82 -9.47
CA ARG A 6 6.07 -10.60 -8.68
C ARG A 6 6.27 -9.12 -8.36
N LYS A 7 6.11 -8.22 -9.34
CA LYS A 7 6.21 -6.76 -9.14
C LYS A 7 5.12 -6.24 -8.20
N LEU A 8 3.89 -6.70 -8.38
CA LEU A 8 2.75 -6.36 -7.52
C LEU A 8 3.00 -6.77 -6.07
N LEU A 9 3.39 -8.03 -5.83
CA LEU A 9 3.65 -8.51 -4.49
C LEU A 9 4.79 -7.75 -3.83
N TRP A 10 5.87 -7.44 -4.54
CA TRP A 10 6.96 -6.63 -3.97
C TRP A 10 6.50 -5.21 -3.63
N ALA A 11 5.75 -4.56 -4.53
CA ALA A 11 5.22 -3.22 -4.29
C ALA A 11 4.27 -3.17 -3.09
N LEU A 12 3.54 -4.26 -2.83
CA LEU A 12 2.61 -4.37 -1.72
C LEU A 12 3.29 -4.79 -0.41
N LEU A 13 4.12 -5.83 -0.45
CA LEU A 13 4.70 -6.50 0.72
C LEU A 13 5.69 -5.59 1.46
N VAL A 14 6.45 -4.76 0.75
CA VAL A 14 7.42 -3.85 1.38
C VAL A 14 6.71 -2.82 2.28
N PRO A 15 5.78 -1.99 1.78
CA PRO A 15 5.10 -1.00 2.62
C PRO A 15 4.19 -1.64 3.68
N LEU A 16 3.45 -2.71 3.34
CA LEU A 16 2.64 -3.41 4.34
C LEU A 16 3.49 -4.09 5.41
N GLY A 17 4.61 -4.71 5.03
CA GLY A 17 5.52 -5.37 5.97
C GLY A 17 6.14 -4.38 6.94
N ILE A 18 6.60 -3.22 6.44
CA ILE A 18 7.12 -2.14 7.29
C ILE A 18 6.02 -1.60 8.22
N ALA A 19 4.82 -1.36 7.69
CA ALA A 19 3.69 -0.92 8.49
C ALA A 19 3.32 -1.92 9.61
N LEU A 20 3.36 -3.23 9.31
CA LEU A 20 3.10 -4.28 10.29
C LEU A 20 4.15 -4.31 11.40
N ILE A 21 5.43 -4.19 11.04
CA ILE A 21 6.53 -4.13 12.02
C ILE A 21 6.41 -2.88 12.89
N ALA A 22 6.04 -1.74 12.29
CA ALA A 22 5.79 -0.51 13.02
C ALA A 22 4.64 -0.71 14.03
N VAL A 23 3.52 -1.29 13.61
CA VAL A 23 2.36 -1.56 14.51
C VAL A 23 2.73 -2.47 15.68
N LEU A 24 3.65 -3.43 15.50
CA LEU A 24 4.13 -4.29 16.60
C LEU A 24 4.94 -3.54 17.66
N SER A 25 5.39 -2.31 17.39
CA SER A 25 6.17 -1.50 18.32
C SER A 25 5.32 -0.72 19.33
N GLY A 26 3.99 -0.89 19.31
CA GLY A 26 3.05 -0.23 20.22
C GLY A 26 2.33 0.97 19.60
N ASP A 27 1.68 1.79 20.43
CA ASP A 27 0.79 2.88 20.00
C ASP A 27 1.47 3.92 19.08
N GLU A 28 2.72 4.28 19.38
CA GLU A 28 3.51 5.21 18.54
C GLU A 28 3.75 4.63 17.13
N GLY A 29 3.87 3.32 17.05
CA GLY A 29 4.08 2.58 15.81
C GLY A 29 2.85 2.54 14.90
N ILE A 30 1.64 2.57 15.48
CA ILE A 30 0.38 2.67 14.72
C ILE A 30 0.31 4.03 14.02
N ILE A 31 0.64 5.11 14.73
CA ILE A 31 0.65 6.47 14.17
C ILE A 31 1.73 6.58 13.08
N GLY A 32 2.92 6.02 13.32
CA GLY A 32 4.00 5.98 12.34
C GLY A 32 3.64 5.19 11.07
N ALA A 33 2.99 4.03 11.21
CA ALA A 33 2.50 3.24 10.09
C ALA A 33 1.43 3.99 9.28
N GLY A 34 0.50 4.67 9.97
CA GLY A 34 -0.52 5.50 9.33
C GLY A 34 0.07 6.65 8.51
N LEU A 35 1.05 7.36 9.07
CA LEU A 35 1.76 8.43 8.37
C LEU A 35 2.52 7.90 7.14
N LEU A 36 3.23 6.78 7.27
CA LEU A 36 3.96 6.17 6.17
C LEU A 36 3.01 5.82 5.01
N LEU A 37 1.91 5.12 5.30
CA LEU A 37 0.93 4.74 4.29
C LEU A 37 0.21 5.97 3.69
N MET A 38 0.00 7.03 4.46
CA MET A 38 -0.58 8.29 3.98
C MET A 38 0.27 8.94 2.89
N PHE A 39 1.60 8.80 2.89
CA PHE A 39 2.46 9.31 1.83
C PHE A 39 2.72 8.29 0.71
N VAL A 40 2.89 7.01 1.06
CA VAL A 40 3.22 5.95 0.09
C VAL A 40 2.07 5.67 -0.88
N VAL A 41 0.83 5.62 -0.38
CA VAL A 41 -0.34 5.35 -1.23
C VAL A 41 -0.53 6.41 -2.32
N PRO A 42 -0.60 7.73 -2.03
CA PRO A 42 -0.75 8.73 -3.08
C PRO A 42 0.47 8.79 -4.00
N ALA A 43 1.69 8.58 -3.49
CA ALA A 43 2.87 8.48 -4.33
C ALA A 43 2.76 7.33 -5.34
N TYR A 44 2.28 6.16 -4.92
CA TYR A 44 2.06 5.01 -5.79
C TYR A 44 0.97 5.27 -6.84
N VAL A 45 -0.08 5.99 -6.48
CA VAL A 45 -1.11 6.42 -7.43
C VAL A 45 -0.53 7.36 -8.48
N VAL A 46 0.19 8.41 -8.06
CA VAL A 46 0.77 9.40 -8.98
C VAL A 46 1.80 8.76 -9.90
N VAL A 47 2.77 8.02 -9.35
CA VAL A 47 3.80 7.32 -10.14
C VAL A 47 3.18 6.26 -11.04
N GLY A 48 2.17 5.54 -10.55
CA GLY A 48 1.43 4.55 -11.33
C GLY A 48 0.74 5.17 -12.55
N VAL A 49 0.06 6.31 -12.38
CA VAL A 49 -0.57 7.05 -13.49
C VAL A 49 0.47 7.56 -14.49
N ILE A 50 1.58 8.13 -14.02
CA ILE A 50 2.67 8.60 -14.90
C ILE A 50 3.21 7.44 -15.75
N LEU A 51 3.45 6.27 -15.15
CA LEU A 51 3.95 5.09 -15.88
C LEU A 51 2.95 4.56 -16.91
N LEU A 52 1.64 4.67 -16.66
CA LEU A 52 0.63 4.34 -17.67
C LEU A 52 0.71 5.29 -18.87
N ILE A 53 0.89 6.60 -18.63
CA ILE A 53 1.00 7.61 -19.68
C ILE A 53 2.25 7.37 -20.54
N VAL A 54 3.36 6.96 -19.94
CA VAL A 54 4.64 6.64 -20.63
C VAL A 54 4.63 5.25 -21.28
N LYS A 55 3.47 4.57 -21.37
CA LYS A 55 3.30 3.22 -21.94
C LYS A 55 4.04 2.09 -21.19
N HIS A 56 4.43 2.30 -19.93
CA HIS A 56 4.93 1.24 -19.05
C HIS A 56 3.76 0.56 -18.30
N GLU A 57 2.85 -0.02 -19.08
CA GLU A 57 1.55 -0.47 -18.58
C GLU A 57 1.63 -1.50 -17.45
N GLU A 58 2.53 -2.48 -17.55
CA GLU A 58 2.62 -3.53 -16.53
C GLU A 58 2.97 -2.97 -15.13
N ILE A 59 3.90 -2.03 -15.07
CA ILE A 59 4.39 -1.47 -13.80
C ILE A 59 3.38 -0.46 -13.25
N GLY A 60 2.82 0.39 -14.13
CA GLY A 60 1.78 1.35 -13.75
C GLY A 60 0.52 0.66 -13.21
N LYS A 61 0.04 -0.39 -13.88
CA LYS A 61 -1.10 -1.21 -13.40
C LYS A 61 -0.78 -1.89 -12.07
N ALA A 62 0.44 -2.42 -11.89
CA ALA A 62 0.83 -3.07 -10.65
C ALA A 62 0.87 -2.10 -9.46
N LEU A 63 1.41 -0.89 -9.66
CA LEU A 63 1.45 0.16 -8.64
C LEU A 63 0.04 0.63 -8.25
N LEU A 64 -0.83 0.90 -9.23
CA LEU A 64 -2.20 1.32 -8.97
C LEU A 64 -3.00 0.24 -8.24
N LEU A 65 -2.87 -1.02 -8.65
CA LEU A 65 -3.55 -2.13 -7.98
C LEU A 65 -3.02 -2.29 -6.55
N SER A 66 -1.71 -2.15 -6.32
CA SER A 66 -1.13 -2.22 -4.98
C SER A 66 -1.62 -1.08 -4.07
N ALA A 67 -1.77 0.14 -4.59
CA ALA A 67 -2.36 1.26 -3.86
C ALA A 67 -3.83 1.02 -3.50
N GLY A 68 -4.61 0.48 -4.43
CA GLY A 68 -6.00 0.10 -4.18
C GLY A 68 -6.14 -0.98 -3.10
N ILE A 69 -5.31 -2.01 -3.14
CA ILE A 69 -5.30 -3.07 -2.10
C ILE A 69 -4.88 -2.49 -0.75
N MET A 70 -3.85 -1.64 -0.71
CA MET A 70 -3.42 -0.99 0.54
C MET A 70 -4.54 -0.13 1.16
N LEU A 71 -5.27 0.63 0.34
CA LEU A 71 -6.44 1.39 0.81
C LEU A 71 -7.56 0.48 1.32
N LEU A 72 -7.87 -0.59 0.60
CA LEU A 72 -8.89 -1.55 1.02
C LEU A 72 -8.53 -2.17 2.37
N VAL A 73 -7.29 -2.65 2.52
CA VAL A 73 -6.82 -3.24 3.77
C VAL A 73 -6.87 -2.21 4.90
N GLY A 74 -6.40 -0.98 4.67
CA GLY A 74 -6.43 0.11 5.64
C GLY A 74 -7.84 0.48 6.08
N LEU A 75 -8.76 0.65 5.13
CA LEU A 75 -10.18 0.93 5.42
C LEU A 75 -10.84 -0.24 6.17
N SER A 76 -10.53 -1.49 5.81
CA SER A 76 -11.01 -2.66 6.54
C SER A 76 -10.46 -2.71 7.96
N THR A 77 -9.19 -2.38 8.18
CA THR A 77 -8.61 -2.34 9.53
C THR A 77 -9.22 -1.23 10.37
N CYS A 78 -9.35 -0.01 9.83
CA CYS A 78 -10.04 1.09 10.51
C CYS A 78 -11.50 0.73 10.85
N GLY A 79 -12.22 0.10 9.92
CA GLY A 79 -13.60 -0.35 10.15
C GLY A 79 -13.71 -1.42 11.23
N LEU A 80 -12.80 -2.40 11.26
CA LEU A 80 -12.75 -3.42 12.31
C LEU A 80 -12.45 -2.82 13.68
N ILE A 81 -11.56 -1.82 13.74
CA ILE A 81 -11.26 -1.09 14.99
C ILE A 81 -12.49 -0.33 15.47
N LEU A 82 -13.16 0.44 14.59
CA LEU A 82 -14.38 1.16 14.95
C LEU A 82 -15.52 0.23 15.39
N ALA A 83 -15.64 -0.95 14.80
CA ALA A 83 -16.67 -1.93 15.17
C ALA A 83 -16.35 -2.68 16.48
N SER A 84 -15.09 -2.67 16.92
CA SER A 84 -14.63 -3.33 18.15
C SER A 84 -14.45 -2.36 19.33
N MET A 85 -14.58 -1.06 19.08
CA MET A 85 -14.69 0.00 20.10
C MET A 85 -16.16 0.20 20.51
#